data_AF-A0A937N139-F1
#
_entry.id   AF-A0A937N139-F1
#
_cell.length_a   1.000
_cell.length_b   1.000
_cell.length_c   1.000
_cell.angle_alpha   90.00
_cell.angle_beta   90.00
_cell.angle_gamma   90.00
#
_symmetry.space_group_name_H-M   'P 1'
#
loop_
_entity.id
_entity.type
_entity.pdbx_description
1 polymer ?
#
loop_
_entity_poly.entity_id
_entity_poly.type
_entity_poly.pdbx_seq_one_letter_code
_entity_poly.pdbx_strand_id
1 'polypeptide(L)'
;MNIQDTDAWKAAEWQYSAMQAALMLPFPGLARSPGEVIEELEEIVRECPEFYPAVLELVLRRMADGADGSAAEQIETGLRLMLDVGDPQHMEEEATALHDNLENLWRFDLCKRCLEVLVERFPDKALFWDYLGNATAQLGDVTEALRHSAKATDMAPDNAFFRSNHGLHHLMDGNASEAEIHLSAALRLDPENEVTKGNLEVQKYIARHGGNFSDYLVRPVDREEIERLSDDEDFEPRDQLCATYNADRMQALGRNMAAGADTRGRCADVIATLQSFFDFVDRVSNMTGLLHEDIGHVFRHFNAIMHKFIFKFGDVDREMIEDVCESLLVYYGFLARLELVPPAEFKQFQAMVRRNRKGLIEKMERYNAIRHDPGLDEEEKEAIREELFEDDHLWPHL
;
A
#
# COMPACT_ATOMS: atom_id res chain seq x y z
N MET A 1 26.05 23.59 24.48
CA MET A 1 26.81 22.73 23.55
C MET A 1 25.79 22.18 22.59
N ASN A 2 25.96 22.36 21.28
CA ASN A 2 25.04 21.77 20.31
C ASN A 2 25.16 20.24 20.45
N ILE A 3 24.04 19.52 20.54
CA ILE A 3 24.04 18.05 20.64
C ILE A 3 24.75 17.42 19.45
N GLN A 4 24.68 18.08 18.28
CA GLN A 4 25.35 17.67 17.05
C GLN A 4 26.89 17.67 17.14
N ASP A 5 27.46 18.43 18.08
CA ASP A 5 28.91 18.50 18.27
C ASP A 5 29.45 17.38 19.18
N THR A 6 28.57 16.60 19.82
CA THR A 6 28.96 15.54 20.75
C THR A 6 29.61 14.36 20.05
N ASP A 7 30.49 13.64 20.77
CA ASP A 7 31.12 12.43 20.26
C ASP A 7 30.07 11.33 19.95
N ALA A 8 29.00 11.26 20.75
CA ALA A 8 27.89 10.34 20.53
C ALA A 8 27.15 10.63 19.22
N TRP A 9 26.82 11.90 18.94
CA TRP A 9 26.17 12.28 17.69
C TRP A 9 27.05 11.99 16.46
N LYS A 10 28.33 12.35 16.52
CA LYS A 10 29.28 12.11 15.41
C LYS A 10 29.48 10.62 15.14
N ALA A 11 29.49 9.79 16.20
CA ALA A 11 29.55 8.34 16.05
C ALA A 11 28.28 7.78 15.40
N ALA A 12 27.10 8.22 15.86
CA ALA A 12 25.81 7.84 15.30
C ALA A 12 25.69 8.24 13.81
N GLU A 13 26.05 9.48 13.47
CA GLU A 13 26.06 9.99 12.09
C GLU A 13 26.99 9.17 11.18
N TRP A 14 28.18 8.82 11.67
CA TRP A 14 29.12 7.99 10.93
C TRP A 14 28.60 6.57 10.69
N GLN A 15 28.08 5.91 11.74
CA GLN A 15 27.48 4.57 11.64
C GLN A 15 26.28 4.58 10.69
N TYR A 16 25.37 5.53 10.87
CA TYR A 16 24.19 5.69 10.02
C TYR A 16 24.54 5.93 8.56
N SER A 17 25.51 6.82 8.28
CA SER A 17 25.96 7.08 6.91
C SER A 17 26.61 5.85 6.27
N ALA A 18 27.38 5.07 7.03
CA ALA A 18 27.96 3.82 6.55
C ALA A 18 26.89 2.78 6.23
N MET A 19 25.85 2.68 7.06
CA MET A 19 24.68 1.84 6.81
C MET A 19 23.96 2.24 5.52
N GLN A 20 23.62 3.52 5.37
CA GLN A 20 22.94 4.02 4.17
C GLN A 20 23.78 3.79 2.91
N ALA A 21 25.09 4.01 2.98
CA ALA A 21 25.99 3.71 1.88
C ALA A 21 25.95 2.22 1.49
N ALA A 22 25.93 1.31 2.46
CA ALA A 22 25.83 -0.12 2.20
C ALA A 22 24.50 -0.50 1.50
N LEU A 23 23.39 0.12 1.90
CA LEU A 23 22.07 -0.10 1.29
C LEU A 23 21.99 0.36 -0.17
N MET A 24 22.79 1.37 -0.54
CA MET A 24 22.86 1.87 -1.93
C MET A 24 23.76 1.03 -2.85
N LEU A 25 24.58 0.13 -2.31
CA LEU A 25 25.50 -0.67 -3.12
C LEU A 25 24.77 -1.87 -3.77
N PRO A 26 24.84 -2.05 -5.10
CA PRO A 26 24.13 -3.10 -5.81
C PRO A 26 24.84 -4.47 -5.74
N PHE A 27 25.56 -4.76 -4.64
CA PHE A 27 26.35 -5.98 -4.51
C PHE A 27 25.57 -7.08 -3.77
N PRO A 28 25.23 -8.21 -4.43
CA PRO A 28 24.37 -9.26 -3.85
C PRO A 28 24.89 -9.93 -2.56
N GLY A 29 26.18 -9.78 -2.23
CA GLY A 29 26.79 -10.32 -1.01
C GLY A 29 26.97 -9.31 0.13
N LEU A 30 26.55 -8.05 -0.09
CA LEU A 30 26.56 -6.97 0.90
C LEU A 30 25.15 -6.44 1.18
N ALA A 31 24.13 -7.01 0.53
CA ALA A 31 22.74 -6.65 0.74
C ALA A 31 22.34 -7.04 2.17
N ARG A 32 21.95 -6.03 2.97
CA ARG A 32 21.46 -6.24 4.32
C ARG A 32 20.00 -6.64 4.27
N SER A 33 19.63 -7.66 5.03
CA SER A 33 18.24 -8.02 5.27
C SER A 33 17.53 -6.90 6.06
N PRO A 34 16.20 -6.77 5.94
CA PRO A 34 15.43 -5.80 6.72
C PRO A 34 15.71 -5.90 8.24
N GLY A 35 15.82 -7.12 8.76
CA GLY A 35 16.14 -7.37 10.17
C GLY A 35 17.52 -6.84 10.58
N GLU A 36 18.57 -7.08 9.79
CA GLU A 36 19.92 -6.55 10.07
C GLU A 36 19.94 -5.01 10.11
N VAL A 37 19.15 -4.36 9.25
CA VAL A 37 19.04 -2.89 9.26
C VAL A 37 18.34 -2.40 10.53
N ILE A 38 17.28 -3.08 10.97
CA ILE A 38 16.60 -2.75 12.22
C ILE A 38 17.55 -2.91 13.42
N GLU A 39 18.32 -4.00 13.48
CA GLU A 39 19.28 -4.24 14.57
C GLU A 39 20.36 -3.15 14.64
N GLU A 40 20.91 -2.71 13.51
CA GLU A 40 21.91 -1.64 13.45
C GLU A 40 21.33 -0.28 13.84
N LEU A 41 20.10 0.03 13.39
CA LEU A 41 19.37 1.21 13.81
C LEU A 41 19.10 1.22 15.33
N GLU A 42 18.73 0.06 15.91
CA GLU A 42 18.55 -0.07 17.35
C GLU A 42 19.85 0.20 18.12
N GLU A 43 21.00 -0.20 17.57
CA GLU A 43 22.30 0.12 18.15
C GLU A 43 22.58 1.62 18.13
N ILE A 44 22.41 2.27 16.98
CA ILE A 44 22.58 3.72 16.83
C ILE A 44 21.68 4.47 17.82
N VAL A 45 20.39 4.12 17.89
CA VAL A 45 19.41 4.79 18.77
C VAL A 45 19.72 4.53 20.25
N ARG A 46 20.29 3.38 20.60
CA ARG A 46 20.70 3.07 21.98
C ARG A 46 21.91 3.90 22.42
N GLU A 47 22.86 4.12 21.51
CA GLU A 47 24.07 4.91 21.76
C GLU A 47 23.78 6.42 21.74
N CYS A 48 22.90 6.88 20.86
CA CYS A 48 22.52 8.28 20.72
C CYS A 48 21.00 8.43 20.47
N PRO A 49 20.16 8.40 21.54
CA PRO A 49 18.70 8.50 21.42
C PRO A 49 18.18 9.79 20.78
N GLU A 50 18.99 10.85 20.77
CA GLU A 50 18.68 12.14 20.17
C GLU A 50 18.92 12.17 18.65
N PHE A 51 19.59 11.17 18.08
CA PHE A 51 19.90 11.10 16.64
C PHE A 51 18.65 10.76 15.82
N TYR A 52 17.84 11.78 15.55
CA TYR A 52 16.52 11.63 14.92
C TYR A 52 16.49 10.87 13.59
N PRO A 53 17.52 10.90 12.71
CA PRO A 53 17.45 10.15 11.45
C PRO A 53 17.28 8.66 11.70
N ALA A 54 18.07 8.09 12.61
CA ALA A 54 17.96 6.69 12.99
C ALA A 54 16.65 6.40 13.76
N VAL A 55 16.21 7.31 14.63
CA VAL A 55 14.95 7.15 15.37
C VAL A 55 13.76 7.06 14.41
N LEU A 56 13.64 8.00 13.47
CA LEU A 56 12.53 8.02 12.51
C LEU A 56 12.58 6.81 11.58
N GLU A 57 13.75 6.47 11.04
CA GLU A 57 13.88 5.31 10.16
C GLU A 57 13.59 3.99 10.89
N LEU A 58 14.06 3.84 12.13
CA LEU A 58 13.76 2.65 12.95
C LEU A 58 12.26 2.48 13.15
N VAL A 59 11.56 3.57 13.47
CA VAL A 59 10.10 3.55 13.65
C VAL A 59 9.40 3.14 12.36
N LEU A 60 9.76 3.74 11.22
CA LEU A 60 9.16 3.42 9.92
C LEU A 60 9.42 1.96 9.50
N ARG A 61 10.65 1.45 9.72
CA ARG A 61 11.00 0.06 9.39
C ARG A 61 10.28 -0.94 10.29
N ARG A 62 10.14 -0.66 11.58
CA ARG A 62 9.35 -1.51 12.48
C ARG A 62 7.87 -1.56 12.10
N MET A 63 7.31 -0.46 11.61
CA MET A 63 5.94 -0.48 11.07
C MET A 63 5.85 -1.36 9.83
N ALA A 64 6.81 -1.24 8.91
CA ALA A 64 6.87 -2.06 7.70
C ALA A 64 7.11 -3.56 8.00
N ASP A 65 7.71 -3.88 9.15
CA ASP A 65 7.96 -5.25 9.64
C ASP A 65 6.82 -5.77 10.53
N GLY A 66 5.64 -5.13 10.51
CA GLY A 66 4.46 -5.55 11.29
C GLY A 66 4.52 -5.24 12.79
N ALA A 67 5.61 -4.68 13.30
CA ALA A 67 5.79 -4.26 14.70
C ALA A 67 5.18 -2.87 14.99
N ASP A 68 3.97 -2.63 14.45
CA ASP A 68 3.36 -1.29 14.38
C ASP A 68 3.09 -0.64 15.75
N GLY A 69 2.61 -1.42 16.73
CA GLY A 69 2.10 -0.90 18.00
C GLY A 69 3.00 0.14 18.69
N SER A 70 4.13 -0.28 19.25
CA SER A 70 5.05 0.64 19.96
C SER A 70 5.75 1.63 19.04
N ALA A 71 5.90 1.30 17.75
CA ALA A 71 6.53 2.17 16.76
C ALA A 71 5.66 3.43 16.52
N ALA A 72 4.34 3.26 16.41
CA ALA A 72 3.37 4.34 16.23
C ALA A 72 3.35 5.38 17.37
N GLU A 73 3.76 4.99 18.57
CA GLU A 73 3.87 5.91 19.71
C GLU A 73 5.15 6.76 19.63
N GLN A 74 6.20 6.25 18.99
CA GLN A 74 7.51 6.87 18.93
C GLN A 74 7.67 7.89 17.79
N ILE A 75 6.79 7.86 16.78
CA ILE A 75 6.92 8.74 15.60
C ILE A 75 6.92 10.24 15.96
N GLU A 76 6.04 10.67 16.87
CA GLU A 76 6.00 12.06 17.32
C GLU A 76 7.26 12.45 18.09
N THR A 77 7.89 11.49 18.77
CA THR A 77 9.17 11.74 19.47
C THR A 77 10.27 11.97 18.45
N GLY A 78 10.36 11.12 17.42
CA GLY A 78 11.30 11.32 16.31
C GLY A 78 11.08 12.65 15.60
N LEU A 79 9.81 13.02 15.34
CA LEU A 79 9.48 14.31 14.75
C LEU A 79 9.92 15.48 15.63
N ARG A 80 9.66 15.44 16.94
CA ARG A 80 10.10 16.51 17.85
C ARG A 80 11.63 16.66 17.86
N LEU A 81 12.36 15.55 17.87
CA LEU A 81 13.83 15.58 17.77
C LEU A 81 14.31 16.20 16.46
N MET A 82 13.68 15.85 15.33
CA MET A 82 13.94 16.46 14.03
C MET A 82 13.71 17.98 14.07
N LEU A 83 12.62 18.43 14.67
CA LEU A 83 12.28 19.86 14.78
C LEU A 83 13.18 20.64 15.74
N ASP A 84 13.69 19.99 16.79
CA ASP A 84 14.51 20.62 17.82
C ASP A 84 16.00 20.67 17.46
N VAL A 85 16.49 19.67 16.71
CA VAL A 85 17.93 19.46 16.45
C VAL A 85 18.28 19.53 14.96
N GLY A 86 17.33 19.21 14.07
CA GLY A 86 17.56 19.17 12.62
C GLY A 86 17.92 20.53 12.02
N ASP A 87 18.50 20.49 10.82
CA ASP A 87 18.83 21.72 10.08
C ASP A 87 17.55 22.37 9.56
N PRO A 88 17.22 23.62 9.98
CA PRO A 88 16.03 24.31 9.50
C PRO A 88 15.98 24.49 7.97
N GLN A 89 17.12 24.42 7.28
CA GLN A 89 17.17 24.50 5.81
C GLN A 89 16.62 23.24 5.13
N HIS A 90 16.75 22.08 5.77
CA HIS A 90 16.32 20.78 5.24
C HIS A 90 15.00 20.28 5.86
N MET A 91 14.48 20.95 6.90
CA MET A 91 13.27 20.54 7.62
C MET A 91 12.06 20.25 6.72
N GLU A 92 11.82 21.05 5.68
CA GLU A 92 10.68 20.84 4.78
C GLU A 92 10.85 19.55 3.95
N GLU A 93 12.07 19.26 3.49
CA GLU A 93 12.39 18.03 2.76
C GLU A 93 12.27 16.80 3.66
N GLU A 94 12.80 16.88 4.89
CA GLU A 94 12.72 15.79 5.87
C GLU A 94 11.27 15.53 6.31
N ALA A 95 10.49 16.59 6.54
CA ALA A 95 9.06 16.46 6.85
C ALA A 95 8.27 15.86 5.69
N THR A 96 8.61 16.21 4.45
CA THR A 96 8.01 15.62 3.24
C THR A 96 8.38 14.14 3.10
N ALA A 97 9.64 13.78 3.33
CA ALA A 97 10.06 12.38 3.31
C ALA A 97 9.34 11.56 4.40
N LEU A 98 9.19 12.10 5.61
CA LEU A 98 8.43 11.45 6.68
C LEU A 98 6.94 11.28 6.29
N HIS A 99 6.32 12.31 5.72
CA HIS A 99 4.97 12.26 5.19
C HIS A 99 4.80 11.13 4.17
N ASP A 100 5.63 11.11 3.13
CA ASP A 100 5.53 10.15 2.03
C ASP A 100 5.74 8.71 2.52
N ASN A 101 6.67 8.49 3.46
CA ASN A 101 6.86 7.18 4.08
C ASN A 101 5.62 6.71 4.85
N LEU A 102 4.99 7.59 5.62
CA LEU A 102 3.78 7.25 6.35
C LEU A 102 2.58 7.03 5.42
N GLU A 103 2.47 7.77 4.31
CA GLU A 103 1.45 7.53 3.28
C GLU A 103 1.63 6.18 2.59
N ASN A 104 2.88 5.82 2.24
CA ASN A 104 3.19 4.49 1.68
C ASN A 104 2.83 3.36 2.63
N LEU A 105 2.93 3.59 3.94
CA LEU A 105 2.49 2.66 4.99
C LEU A 105 0.98 2.73 5.28
N TRP A 106 0.21 3.56 4.56
CA TRP A 106 -1.21 3.83 4.82
C TRP A 106 -1.50 4.37 6.23
N ARG A 107 -0.49 4.95 6.90
CA ARG A 107 -0.56 5.49 8.26
C ARG A 107 -0.98 6.95 8.27
N PHE A 108 -2.11 7.24 7.63
CA PHE A 108 -2.70 8.57 7.58
C PHE A 108 -3.04 9.13 8.97
N ASP A 109 -3.28 8.26 9.96
CA ASP A 109 -3.47 8.65 11.36
C ASP A 109 -2.19 9.25 11.97
N LEU A 110 -1.02 8.71 11.62
CA LEU A 110 0.27 9.26 12.03
C LEU A 110 0.67 10.46 11.19
N CYS A 111 0.40 10.44 9.86
CA CYS A 111 0.58 11.62 9.01
C CYS A 111 -0.15 12.81 9.64
N LYS A 112 -1.44 12.65 9.94
CA LYS A 112 -2.26 13.70 10.55
C LYS A 112 -1.65 14.23 11.85
N ARG A 113 -1.28 13.36 12.80
CA ARG A 113 -0.65 13.75 14.07
C ARG A 113 0.64 14.55 13.86
N CYS A 114 1.52 14.07 12.98
CA CYS A 114 2.77 14.75 12.65
C CYS A 114 2.51 16.12 11.99
N LEU A 115 1.56 16.17 11.07
CA LEU A 115 1.20 17.39 10.34
C LEU A 115 0.52 18.43 11.24
N GLU A 116 -0.27 18.01 12.22
CA GLU A 116 -0.82 18.91 13.25
C GLU A 116 0.30 19.65 14.00
N VAL A 117 1.37 18.93 14.39
CA VAL A 117 2.57 19.56 15.00
C VAL A 117 3.26 20.50 14.00
N LEU A 118 3.39 20.10 12.74
CA LEU A 118 4.06 20.91 11.71
C LEU A 118 3.31 22.20 11.38
N VAL A 119 1.98 22.17 11.28
CA VAL A 119 1.19 23.39 11.00
C VAL A 119 1.12 24.33 12.20
N GLU A 120 1.25 23.81 13.43
CA GLU A 120 1.40 24.66 14.63
C GLU A 120 2.75 25.35 14.65
N ARG A 121 3.82 24.64 14.29
CA ARG A 121 5.19 25.16 14.29
C ARG A 121 5.46 26.09 13.11
N PHE A 122 4.91 25.78 11.95
CA PHE A 122 5.12 26.47 10.68
C PHE A 122 3.78 26.81 9.99
N PRO A 123 2.98 27.71 10.58
CA PRO A 123 1.62 28.00 10.10
C PRO A 123 1.59 28.67 8.73
N ASP A 124 2.71 29.19 8.25
CA ASP A 124 2.92 29.86 6.97
C ASP A 124 3.39 28.92 5.83
N LYS A 125 3.54 27.62 6.11
CA LYS A 125 3.86 26.61 5.10
C LYS A 125 2.60 25.99 4.50
N ALA A 126 2.23 26.46 3.31
CA ALA A 126 1.05 25.97 2.58
C ALA A 126 1.08 24.46 2.34
N LEU A 127 2.27 23.89 2.10
CA LEU A 127 2.49 22.46 1.88
C LEU A 127 1.96 21.59 3.04
N PHE A 128 2.25 21.97 4.29
CA PHE A 128 1.79 21.20 5.45
C PHE A 128 0.27 21.26 5.64
N TRP A 129 -0.37 22.36 5.24
CA TRP A 129 -1.84 22.44 5.24
C TRP A 129 -2.46 21.54 4.16
N ASP A 130 -1.83 21.41 3.00
CA ASP A 130 -2.29 20.54 1.93
C ASP A 130 -2.17 19.05 2.35
N TYR A 131 -0.99 18.66 2.84
CA TYR A 131 -0.77 17.32 3.39
C TYR A 131 -1.72 17.00 4.55
N LEU A 132 -1.98 17.96 5.46
CA LEU A 132 -2.93 17.76 6.55
C LEU A 132 -4.35 17.56 6.02
N GLY A 133 -4.71 18.29 4.96
CA GLY A 133 -5.93 18.06 4.21
C GLY A 133 -6.03 16.63 3.69
N ASN A 134 -5.02 16.16 2.95
CA ASN A 134 -5.03 14.81 2.38
C ASN A 134 -5.12 13.73 3.46
N ALA A 135 -4.25 13.76 4.47
CA ALA A 135 -4.28 12.78 5.56
C ALA A 135 -5.64 12.75 6.28
N THR A 136 -6.24 13.91 6.53
CA THR A 136 -7.56 14.04 7.15
C THR A 136 -8.67 13.49 6.25
N ALA A 137 -8.57 13.72 4.94
CA ALA A 137 -9.50 13.21 3.95
C ALA A 137 -9.49 11.67 3.91
N GLN A 138 -8.30 11.06 3.87
CA GLN A 138 -8.16 9.59 3.82
C GLN A 138 -8.69 8.90 5.08
N LEU A 139 -8.72 9.60 6.24
CA LEU A 139 -9.34 9.13 7.47
C LEU A 139 -10.87 9.32 7.52
N GLY A 140 -11.45 9.93 6.48
CA GLY A 140 -12.90 10.10 6.31
C GLY A 140 -13.48 11.42 6.84
N ASP A 141 -12.67 12.31 7.42
CA ASP A 141 -13.12 13.64 7.88
C ASP A 141 -13.01 14.67 6.76
N VAL A 142 -13.83 14.49 5.73
CA VAL A 142 -13.76 15.29 4.49
C VAL A 142 -14.04 16.77 4.74
N THR A 143 -14.93 17.10 5.69
CA THR A 143 -15.26 18.49 6.03
C THR A 143 -14.03 19.24 6.55
N GLU A 144 -13.27 18.63 7.47
CA GLU A 144 -12.07 19.26 8.00
C GLU A 144 -10.93 19.29 6.96
N ALA A 145 -10.83 18.25 6.12
CA ALA A 145 -9.90 18.23 5.00
C ALA A 145 -10.11 19.37 4.01
N LEU A 146 -11.37 19.72 3.70
CA LEU A 146 -11.71 20.86 2.86
C LEU A 146 -11.23 22.18 3.46
N ARG A 147 -11.34 22.34 4.79
CA ARG A 147 -10.83 23.54 5.49
C ARG A 147 -9.31 23.66 5.39
N HIS A 148 -8.59 22.55 5.59
CA HIS A 148 -7.13 22.52 5.51
C HIS A 148 -6.61 22.78 4.09
N SER A 149 -7.17 22.08 3.10
CA SER A 149 -6.78 22.26 1.70
C SER A 149 -7.20 23.63 1.14
N ALA A 150 -8.34 24.20 1.57
CA ALA A 150 -8.70 25.58 1.22
C ALA A 150 -7.61 26.55 1.68
N LYS A 151 -7.12 26.40 2.92
CA LYS A 151 -6.03 27.22 3.45
C LYS A 151 -4.75 27.09 2.63
N ALA A 152 -4.37 25.89 2.20
CA ALA A 152 -3.23 25.69 1.30
C ALA A 152 -3.42 26.44 -0.04
N THR A 153 -4.61 26.32 -0.66
CA THR A 153 -4.91 27.01 -1.92
C THR A 153 -5.02 28.53 -1.79
N ASP A 154 -5.46 29.06 -0.64
CA ASP A 154 -5.49 30.50 -0.37
C ASP A 154 -4.07 31.08 -0.24
N MET A 155 -3.16 30.31 0.37
CA MET A 155 -1.77 30.71 0.57
C MET A 155 -0.93 30.62 -0.71
N ALA A 156 -1.22 29.65 -1.57
CA ALA A 156 -0.52 29.43 -2.84
C ALA A 156 -1.52 29.17 -3.98
N PRO A 157 -2.22 30.22 -4.47
CA PRO A 157 -3.28 30.07 -5.45
C PRO A 157 -2.80 29.63 -6.84
N ASP A 158 -1.52 29.76 -7.16
CA ASP A 158 -0.97 29.33 -8.45
C ASP A 158 -0.28 27.95 -8.38
N ASN A 159 -0.44 27.24 -7.25
CA ASN A 159 0.04 25.88 -7.11
C ASN A 159 -0.98 24.88 -7.68
N ALA A 160 -0.65 24.24 -8.80
CA ALA A 160 -1.50 23.27 -9.47
C ALA A 160 -1.83 22.05 -8.59
N PHE A 161 -0.85 21.57 -7.82
CA PHE A 161 -0.98 20.39 -6.96
C PHE A 161 -2.01 20.63 -5.84
N PHE A 162 -1.91 21.75 -5.12
CA PHE A 162 -2.88 22.08 -4.06
C PHE A 162 -4.30 22.26 -4.60
N ARG A 163 -4.45 22.83 -5.80
CA ARG A 163 -5.76 22.91 -6.47
C ARG A 163 -6.30 21.53 -6.83
N SER A 164 -5.44 20.63 -7.30
CA SER A 164 -5.83 19.26 -7.64
C SER A 164 -6.32 18.50 -6.41
N ASN A 165 -5.57 18.58 -5.30
CA ASN A 165 -5.93 17.94 -4.04
C ASN A 165 -7.22 18.53 -3.45
N HIS A 166 -7.39 19.85 -3.47
CA HIS A 166 -8.65 20.46 -3.04
C HIS A 166 -9.83 20.01 -3.91
N GLY A 167 -9.62 19.86 -5.22
CA GLY A 167 -10.61 19.29 -6.14
C GLY A 167 -10.98 17.85 -5.79
N LEU A 168 -9.98 17.00 -5.48
CA LEU A 168 -10.20 15.63 -4.99
C LEU A 168 -11.01 15.61 -3.69
N HIS A 169 -10.72 16.50 -2.74
CA HIS A 169 -11.49 16.59 -1.49
C HIS A 169 -12.97 16.96 -1.75
N HIS A 170 -13.25 17.82 -2.74
CA HIS A 170 -14.64 18.07 -3.16
C HIS A 170 -15.29 16.84 -3.80
N LEU A 171 -14.56 16.01 -4.55
CA LEU A 171 -15.08 14.73 -5.04
C LEU A 171 -15.41 13.77 -3.89
N MET A 172 -14.57 13.76 -2.84
CA MET A 172 -14.81 12.98 -1.63
C MET A 172 -16.03 13.47 -0.84
N ASP A 173 -16.33 14.77 -0.90
CA ASP A 173 -17.54 15.35 -0.28
C ASP A 173 -18.79 15.14 -1.14
N GLY A 174 -18.62 14.75 -2.42
CA GLY A 174 -19.69 14.62 -3.40
C GLY A 174 -20.02 15.91 -4.17
N ASN A 175 -19.24 16.98 -3.98
CA ASN A 175 -19.41 18.27 -4.64
C ASN A 175 -18.71 18.30 -6.02
N ALA A 176 -19.23 17.51 -6.97
CA ALA A 176 -18.64 17.40 -8.31
C ALA A 176 -18.50 18.74 -9.06
N SER A 177 -19.39 19.70 -8.80
CA SER A 177 -19.34 21.04 -9.42
C SER A 177 -18.15 21.87 -8.92
N GLU A 178 -17.89 21.88 -7.61
CA GLU A 178 -16.74 22.59 -7.04
C GLU A 178 -15.43 21.89 -7.41
N ALA A 179 -15.43 20.55 -7.42
CA ALA A 179 -14.30 19.77 -7.91
C ALA A 179 -13.91 20.17 -9.34
N GLU A 180 -14.87 20.33 -10.26
CA GLU A 180 -14.60 20.75 -11.64
C GLU A 180 -13.88 22.10 -11.71
N ILE A 181 -14.28 23.07 -10.89
CA ILE A 181 -13.67 24.41 -10.85
C ILE A 181 -12.19 24.30 -10.48
N HIS A 182 -11.89 23.57 -9.40
CA HIS A 182 -10.54 23.43 -8.87
C HIS A 182 -9.65 22.57 -9.75
N LEU A 183 -10.14 21.42 -10.22
CA LEU A 183 -9.42 20.52 -11.11
C LEU A 183 -9.15 21.17 -12.48
N SER A 184 -10.13 21.87 -13.05
CA SER A 184 -9.92 22.61 -14.30
C SER A 184 -8.91 23.75 -14.14
N ALA A 185 -8.87 24.39 -12.95
CA ALA A 185 -7.85 25.39 -12.65
C ALA A 185 -6.46 24.77 -12.50
N ALA A 186 -6.34 23.62 -11.81
CA ALA A 186 -5.11 22.86 -11.71
C ALA A 186 -4.58 22.46 -13.10
N LEU A 187 -5.44 21.92 -13.97
CA LEU A 187 -5.06 21.50 -15.33
C LEU A 187 -4.65 22.69 -16.24
N ARG A 188 -5.17 23.90 -15.99
CA ARG A 188 -4.68 25.10 -16.70
C ARG A 188 -3.27 25.51 -16.27
N LEU A 189 -2.91 25.27 -15.02
CA LEU A 189 -1.58 25.58 -14.48
C LEU A 189 -0.55 24.50 -14.88
N ASP A 190 -0.97 23.24 -14.90
CA ASP A 190 -0.17 22.09 -15.34
C ASP A 190 -0.99 21.15 -16.25
N PRO A 191 -0.94 21.37 -17.57
CA PRO A 191 -1.74 20.58 -18.53
C PRO A 191 -1.34 19.11 -18.65
N GLU A 192 -0.14 18.73 -18.23
CA GLU A 192 0.37 17.36 -18.34
C GLU A 192 0.18 16.54 -17.06
N ASN A 193 -0.53 17.11 -16.07
CA ASN A 193 -0.76 16.44 -14.80
C ASN A 193 -1.77 15.28 -14.93
N GLU A 194 -1.27 14.05 -15.07
CA GLU A 194 -2.11 12.85 -15.23
C GLU A 194 -3.04 12.59 -14.04
N VAL A 195 -2.61 12.89 -12.81
CA VAL A 195 -3.46 12.76 -11.61
C VAL A 195 -4.67 13.68 -11.71
N THR A 196 -4.48 14.92 -12.15
CA THR A 196 -5.58 15.88 -12.33
C THR A 196 -6.51 15.47 -13.47
N LYS A 197 -5.97 14.95 -14.58
CA LYS A 197 -6.78 14.39 -15.68
C LYS A 197 -7.63 13.22 -15.19
N GLY A 198 -7.05 12.28 -14.43
CA GLY A 198 -7.76 11.18 -13.80
C GLY A 198 -8.89 11.66 -12.87
N ASN A 199 -8.60 12.61 -11.98
CA ASN A 199 -9.60 13.20 -11.10
C ASN A 199 -10.74 13.89 -11.86
N LEU A 200 -10.49 14.48 -13.04
CA LEU A 200 -11.55 15.01 -13.90
C LEU A 200 -12.43 13.91 -14.53
N GLU A 201 -11.89 12.74 -14.85
CA GLU A 201 -12.70 11.61 -15.29
C GLU A 201 -13.59 11.08 -14.16
N VAL A 202 -13.06 11.01 -12.93
CA VAL A 202 -13.85 10.69 -11.73
C VAL A 202 -14.94 11.74 -11.50
N GLN A 203 -14.60 13.03 -11.64
CA GLN A 203 -15.55 14.13 -11.54
C GLN A 203 -16.71 13.98 -12.53
N LYS A 204 -16.42 13.70 -13.81
CA LYS A 204 -17.45 13.49 -14.84
C LYS A 204 -18.34 12.31 -14.52
N TYR A 205 -17.79 11.23 -13.98
CA TYR A 205 -18.58 10.09 -13.54
C TYR A 205 -19.55 10.49 -12.43
N ILE A 206 -19.04 11.13 -11.36
CA ILE A 206 -19.86 11.53 -10.20
C ILE A 206 -20.91 12.58 -10.61
N ALA A 207 -20.57 13.52 -11.49
CA ALA A 207 -21.52 14.52 -11.99
C ALA A 207 -22.70 13.89 -12.75
N ARG A 208 -22.49 12.74 -13.41
CA ARG A 208 -23.53 12.01 -14.16
C ARG A 208 -24.35 11.05 -13.30
N HIS A 209 -23.71 10.38 -12.34
CA HIS A 209 -24.31 9.27 -11.59
C HIS A 209 -24.67 9.64 -10.14
N GLY A 210 -24.17 10.77 -9.64
CA GLY A 210 -24.24 11.14 -8.23
C GLY A 210 -23.24 10.37 -7.37
N GLY A 211 -23.32 10.59 -6.05
CA GLY A 211 -22.41 9.99 -5.07
C GLY A 211 -21.15 10.81 -4.84
N ASN A 212 -20.12 10.15 -4.31
CA ASN A 212 -18.81 10.74 -4.03
C ASN A 212 -17.68 9.83 -4.52
N PHE A 213 -16.44 10.21 -4.22
CA PHE A 213 -15.25 9.45 -4.61
C PHE A 213 -15.27 7.99 -4.08
N SER A 214 -15.74 7.75 -2.86
CA SER A 214 -15.85 6.39 -2.33
C SER A 214 -16.88 5.56 -3.09
N ASP A 215 -18.00 6.15 -3.51
CA ASP A 215 -18.98 5.48 -4.39
C ASP A 215 -18.38 5.17 -5.77
N TYR A 216 -17.56 6.08 -6.32
CA TYR A 216 -16.83 5.86 -7.56
C TYR A 216 -15.89 4.65 -7.45
N LEU A 217 -15.11 4.54 -6.36
CA LEU A 217 -14.15 3.45 -6.20
C LEU A 217 -14.80 2.07 -6.13
N VAL A 218 -16.08 2.00 -5.79
CA VAL A 218 -16.87 0.75 -5.71
C VAL A 218 -17.98 0.69 -6.76
N ARG A 219 -17.92 1.57 -7.78
CA ARG A 219 -18.95 1.70 -8.81
C ARG A 219 -19.17 0.39 -9.58
N PRO A 220 -20.39 0.10 -10.08
CA PRO A 220 -20.64 -1.08 -10.89
C PRO A 220 -19.70 -1.16 -12.11
N VAL A 221 -19.25 -2.37 -12.41
CA VAL A 221 -18.43 -2.63 -13.61
C VAL A 221 -19.29 -2.52 -14.86
N ASP A 222 -18.83 -1.72 -15.82
CA ASP A 222 -19.44 -1.61 -17.15
C ASP A 222 -19.11 -2.84 -18.01
N ARG A 223 -19.92 -3.89 -17.85
CA ARG A 223 -19.75 -5.17 -18.56
C ARG A 223 -20.00 -5.05 -20.05
N GLU A 224 -20.91 -4.18 -20.47
CA GLU A 224 -21.22 -3.96 -21.88
C GLU A 224 -20.01 -3.32 -22.59
N GLU A 225 -19.38 -2.33 -21.96
CA GLU A 225 -18.16 -1.72 -22.48
C GLU A 225 -16.99 -2.70 -22.52
N ILE A 226 -16.80 -3.52 -21.48
CA ILE A 226 -15.75 -4.54 -21.46
C ILE A 226 -15.96 -5.58 -22.56
N GLU A 227 -17.19 -6.04 -22.78
CA GLU A 227 -17.52 -6.96 -23.88
C GLU A 227 -17.24 -6.32 -25.23
N ARG A 228 -17.70 -5.07 -25.43
CA ARG A 228 -17.46 -4.31 -26.66
C ARG A 228 -15.97 -4.11 -26.96
N LEU A 229 -15.16 -3.80 -25.95
CA LEU A 229 -13.71 -3.65 -26.10
C LEU A 229 -12.99 -5.00 -26.24
N SER A 230 -13.60 -6.10 -25.81
CA SER A 230 -13.05 -7.45 -26.00
C SER A 230 -13.26 -7.99 -27.42
N ASP A 231 -14.18 -7.40 -28.18
CA ASP A 231 -14.39 -7.69 -29.60
C ASP A 231 -13.43 -6.93 -30.54
N ASP A 232 -12.62 -6.01 -30.00
CA ASP A 232 -11.59 -5.28 -30.74
C ASP A 232 -10.32 -6.15 -30.93
N GLU A 233 -9.56 -5.91 -32.01
CA GLU A 233 -8.24 -6.55 -32.19
C GLU A 233 -7.20 -5.97 -31.22
N ASP A 234 -7.43 -4.74 -30.74
CA ASP A 234 -6.64 -4.08 -29.71
C ASP A 234 -7.26 -4.26 -28.31
N PHE A 235 -6.67 -5.16 -27.51
CA PHE A 235 -7.13 -5.44 -26.15
C PHE A 235 -6.65 -4.41 -25.11
N GLU A 236 -5.73 -3.51 -25.47
CA GLU A 236 -5.13 -2.54 -24.53
C GLU A 236 -6.17 -1.66 -23.82
N PRO A 237 -7.20 -1.10 -24.50
CA PRO A 237 -8.24 -0.32 -23.83
C PRO A 237 -9.07 -1.14 -22.84
N ARG A 238 -9.35 -2.41 -23.15
CA ARG A 238 -10.08 -3.30 -22.24
C ARG A 238 -9.25 -3.59 -21.00
N ASP A 239 -7.98 -3.92 -21.18
CA ASP A 239 -7.07 -4.24 -20.09
C ASP A 239 -6.86 -3.04 -19.17
N GLN A 240 -6.73 -1.84 -19.75
CA GLN A 240 -6.63 -0.60 -18.98
C GLN A 240 -7.89 -0.31 -18.16
N LEU A 241 -9.08 -0.53 -18.75
CA LEU A 241 -10.35 -0.35 -18.04
C LEU A 241 -10.49 -1.32 -16.86
N CYS A 242 -10.15 -2.59 -17.10
CA CYS A 242 -10.13 -3.64 -16.09
C CYS A 242 -9.13 -3.36 -14.96
N ALA A 243 -7.90 -2.96 -15.30
CA ALA A 243 -6.88 -2.57 -14.34
C ALA A 243 -7.34 -1.39 -13.47
N THR A 244 -8.06 -0.44 -14.07
CA THR A 244 -8.66 0.70 -13.34
C THR A 244 -9.66 0.23 -12.29
N TYR A 245 -10.60 -0.65 -12.65
CA TYR A 245 -11.54 -1.22 -11.68
C TYR A 245 -10.82 -1.95 -10.54
N ASN A 246 -9.80 -2.76 -10.85
CA ASN A 246 -9.04 -3.50 -9.84
C ASN A 246 -8.30 -2.56 -8.88
N ALA A 247 -7.63 -1.53 -9.42
CA ALA A 247 -6.94 -0.52 -8.63
C ALA A 247 -7.92 0.25 -7.73
N ASP A 248 -9.09 0.62 -8.25
CA ASP A 248 -10.13 1.32 -7.49
C ASP A 248 -10.64 0.49 -6.31
N ARG A 249 -10.84 -0.84 -6.49
CA ARG A 249 -11.23 -1.73 -5.38
C ARG A 249 -10.15 -1.85 -4.31
N MET A 250 -8.89 -1.93 -4.73
CA MET A 250 -7.75 -1.94 -3.80
C MET A 250 -7.66 -0.63 -3.01
N GLN A 251 -7.86 0.51 -3.68
CA GLN A 251 -7.89 1.82 -3.02
C GLN A 251 -9.08 1.94 -2.05
N ALA A 252 -10.26 1.42 -2.42
CA ALA A 252 -11.43 1.38 -1.54
C ALA A 252 -11.16 0.55 -0.27
N LEU A 253 -10.54 -0.64 -0.42
CA LEU A 253 -10.14 -1.46 0.72
C LEU A 253 -9.13 -0.71 1.60
N GLY A 254 -8.07 -0.16 1.01
CA GLY A 254 -7.02 0.53 1.76
C GLY A 254 -7.56 1.69 2.59
N ARG A 255 -8.43 2.52 2.00
CA ARG A 255 -9.11 3.62 2.71
C ARG A 255 -9.99 3.11 3.86
N ASN A 256 -10.74 2.04 3.63
CA ASN A 256 -11.56 1.42 4.67
C ASN A 256 -10.70 0.93 5.85
N MET A 257 -9.57 0.28 5.55
CA MET A 257 -8.66 -0.26 6.55
C MET A 257 -7.91 0.83 7.32
N ALA A 258 -7.42 1.87 6.64
CA ALA A 258 -6.70 2.98 7.24
C ALA A 258 -7.57 3.78 8.23
N ALA A 259 -8.86 3.93 7.95
CA ALA A 259 -9.79 4.56 8.88
C ALA A 259 -10.05 3.70 10.14
N GLY A 260 -9.99 2.37 10.04
CA GLY A 260 -10.26 1.44 11.14
C GLY A 260 -9.12 1.35 12.15
N ALA A 261 -9.41 1.54 13.45
CA ALA A 261 -8.41 1.46 14.52
C ALA A 261 -7.72 0.09 14.60
N ASP A 262 -8.48 -0.99 14.42
CA ASP A 262 -7.98 -2.37 14.53
C ASP A 262 -7.31 -2.87 13.24
N THR A 263 -7.40 -2.12 12.14
CA THR A 263 -6.98 -2.55 10.80
C THR A 263 -5.87 -1.72 10.19
N ARG A 264 -5.73 -0.44 10.58
CA ARG A 264 -4.80 0.50 9.95
C ARG A 264 -3.34 0.04 10.00
N GLY A 265 -2.93 -0.61 11.08
CA GLY A 265 -1.55 -1.06 11.26
C GLY A 265 -1.12 -2.19 10.33
N ARG A 266 -2.09 -2.95 9.78
CA ARG A 266 -1.83 -4.02 8.80
C ARG A 266 -2.25 -3.62 7.38
N CYS A 267 -2.59 -2.35 7.16
CA CYS A 267 -3.14 -1.90 5.89
C CYS A 267 -2.13 -2.06 4.75
N ALA A 268 -0.90 -1.59 4.95
CA ALA A 268 0.18 -1.71 3.98
C ALA A 268 0.44 -3.18 3.61
N ASP A 269 0.60 -4.05 4.61
CA ASP A 269 0.91 -5.48 4.40
C ASP A 269 -0.19 -6.20 3.62
N VAL A 270 -1.45 -5.96 3.98
CA VAL A 270 -2.60 -6.54 3.28
C VAL A 270 -2.67 -6.06 1.83
N ILE A 271 -2.47 -4.76 1.58
CA ILE A 271 -2.50 -4.21 0.21
C ILE A 271 -1.33 -4.78 -0.61
N ALA A 272 -0.11 -4.79 -0.07
CA ALA A 272 1.07 -5.31 -0.76
C ALA A 272 0.97 -6.82 -1.06
N THR A 273 0.44 -7.58 -0.10
CA THR A 273 0.19 -9.03 -0.26
C THR A 273 -0.82 -9.29 -1.37
N LEU A 274 -1.95 -8.57 -1.37
CA LEU A 274 -2.99 -8.72 -2.39
C LEU A 274 -2.49 -8.34 -3.77
N GLN A 275 -1.77 -7.22 -3.91
CA GLN A 275 -1.19 -6.80 -5.19
C GLN A 275 -0.24 -7.87 -5.72
N SER A 276 0.71 -8.32 -4.91
CA SER A 276 1.68 -9.35 -5.29
C SER A 276 1.00 -10.67 -5.68
N PHE A 277 -0.03 -11.07 -4.92
CA PHE A 277 -0.78 -12.28 -5.16
C PHE A 277 -1.61 -12.19 -6.46
N PHE A 278 -2.39 -11.12 -6.65
CA PHE A 278 -3.20 -10.95 -7.86
C PHE A 278 -2.33 -10.79 -9.11
N ASP A 279 -1.22 -10.05 -9.04
CA ASP A 279 -0.23 -9.96 -10.14
C ASP A 279 0.39 -11.31 -10.48
N PHE A 280 0.61 -12.17 -9.46
CA PHE A 280 1.04 -13.55 -9.69
C PHE A 280 -0.04 -14.35 -10.43
N VAL A 281 -1.29 -14.30 -9.95
CA VAL A 281 -2.39 -15.03 -10.56
C VAL A 281 -2.61 -14.58 -12.00
N ASP A 282 -2.63 -13.27 -12.27
CA ASP A 282 -2.82 -12.70 -13.60
C ASP A 282 -1.75 -13.20 -14.59
N ARG A 283 -0.47 -13.09 -14.21
CA ARG A 283 0.67 -13.54 -15.02
C ARG A 283 0.70 -15.04 -15.31
N VAL A 284 0.15 -15.85 -14.42
CA VAL A 284 0.16 -17.30 -14.60
C VAL A 284 -1.09 -17.75 -15.35
N SER A 285 -2.24 -17.15 -15.08
CA SER A 285 -3.55 -17.63 -15.52
C SER A 285 -3.95 -17.23 -16.95
N ASN A 286 -3.23 -16.30 -17.59
CA ASN A 286 -3.65 -15.63 -18.84
C ASN A 286 -5.10 -15.10 -18.76
N MET A 287 -5.58 -14.82 -17.53
CA MET A 287 -6.94 -14.37 -17.33
C MET A 287 -7.10 -12.91 -17.69
N THR A 288 -8.32 -12.58 -18.08
CA THR A 288 -8.70 -11.24 -18.49
C THR A 288 -9.35 -10.50 -17.32
N GLY A 289 -8.64 -9.50 -16.81
CA GLY A 289 -9.17 -8.19 -16.43
C GLY A 289 -9.88 -8.01 -15.08
N LEU A 290 -10.84 -8.87 -14.70
CA LEU A 290 -11.70 -8.63 -13.50
C LEU A 290 -11.51 -9.64 -12.36
N LEU A 291 -10.32 -10.25 -12.28
CA LEU A 291 -9.98 -11.27 -11.29
C LEU A 291 -10.34 -10.86 -9.84
N HIS A 292 -10.22 -9.57 -9.54
CA HIS A 292 -10.44 -9.01 -8.21
C HIS A 292 -11.90 -9.15 -7.73
N GLU A 293 -12.90 -9.14 -8.62
CA GLU A 293 -14.31 -9.34 -8.25
C GLU A 293 -14.81 -10.77 -8.51
N ASP A 294 -14.06 -11.59 -9.27
CA ASP A 294 -14.42 -12.99 -9.55
C ASP A 294 -13.98 -13.93 -8.41
N ILE A 295 -14.64 -13.81 -7.26
CA ILE A 295 -14.43 -14.74 -6.13
C ILE A 295 -14.66 -16.20 -6.56
N GLY A 296 -15.57 -16.43 -7.52
CA GLY A 296 -15.92 -17.77 -7.98
C GLY A 296 -14.75 -18.44 -8.67
N HIS A 297 -13.99 -17.69 -9.48
CA HIS A 297 -12.76 -18.17 -10.09
C HIS A 297 -11.72 -18.52 -9.03
N VAL A 298 -11.39 -17.57 -8.15
CA VAL A 298 -10.38 -17.79 -7.10
C VAL A 298 -10.80 -18.95 -6.19
N PHE A 299 -12.09 -19.10 -5.89
CA PHE A 299 -12.62 -20.24 -5.16
C PHE A 299 -12.42 -21.57 -5.88
N ARG A 300 -12.79 -21.67 -7.17
CA ARG A 300 -12.67 -22.91 -7.96
C ARG A 300 -11.22 -23.37 -8.11
N HIS A 301 -10.30 -22.42 -8.24
CA HIS A 301 -8.88 -22.69 -8.52
C HIS A 301 -7.96 -22.45 -7.32
N PHE A 302 -8.51 -22.23 -6.12
CA PHE A 302 -7.73 -21.81 -4.94
C PHE A 302 -6.53 -22.71 -4.67
N ASN A 303 -6.76 -24.02 -4.59
CA ASN A 303 -5.68 -24.97 -4.33
C ASN A 303 -4.64 -24.96 -5.46
N ALA A 304 -5.09 -24.91 -6.71
CA ALA A 304 -4.18 -24.90 -7.86
C ALA A 304 -3.30 -23.65 -7.89
N ILE A 305 -3.91 -22.49 -7.64
CA ILE A 305 -3.22 -21.20 -7.51
C ILE A 305 -2.18 -21.27 -6.38
N MET A 306 -2.58 -21.75 -5.19
CA MET A 306 -1.69 -21.81 -4.03
C MET A 306 -0.55 -22.84 -4.21
N HIS A 307 -0.82 -23.99 -4.81
CA HIS A 307 0.21 -24.98 -5.15
C HIS A 307 1.22 -24.38 -6.14
N LYS A 308 0.74 -23.69 -7.18
CA LYS A 308 1.60 -22.98 -8.13
C LYS A 308 2.42 -21.87 -7.47
N PHE A 309 1.82 -21.14 -6.53
CA PHE A 309 2.48 -20.10 -5.75
C PHE A 309 3.65 -20.68 -4.94
N ILE A 310 3.40 -21.74 -4.17
CA ILE A 310 4.43 -22.47 -3.41
C ILE A 310 5.54 -22.96 -4.34
N PHE A 311 5.17 -23.57 -5.46
CA PHE A 311 6.11 -24.11 -6.44
C PHE A 311 7.00 -23.02 -7.07
N LYS A 312 6.45 -21.86 -7.45
CA LYS A 312 7.18 -20.83 -8.21
C LYS A 312 8.08 -19.96 -7.33
N PHE A 313 7.66 -19.64 -6.11
CA PHE A 313 8.39 -18.71 -5.24
C PHE A 313 9.45 -19.35 -4.37
N GLY A 314 9.43 -20.69 -4.21
CA GLY A 314 10.56 -21.49 -3.75
C GLY A 314 10.95 -21.37 -2.27
N ASP A 315 10.99 -20.16 -1.73
CA ASP A 315 11.29 -19.86 -0.32
C ASP A 315 10.02 -19.32 0.38
N VAL A 316 8.85 -19.82 -0.04
CA VAL A 316 7.58 -19.52 0.63
C VAL A 316 7.61 -20.13 2.02
N ASP A 317 7.33 -19.34 3.05
CA ASP A 317 7.23 -19.80 4.42
C ASP A 317 5.77 -19.83 4.91
N ARG A 318 5.59 -20.14 6.21
CA ARG A 318 4.26 -20.22 6.83
C ARG A 318 3.57 -18.85 6.84
N GLU A 319 4.32 -17.79 7.15
CA GLU A 319 3.80 -16.44 7.31
C GLU A 319 3.23 -15.95 5.98
N MET A 320 3.96 -16.12 4.88
CA MET A 320 3.48 -15.77 3.54
C MET A 320 2.17 -16.48 3.17
N ILE A 321 2.02 -17.78 3.49
CA ILE A 321 0.76 -18.51 3.22
C ILE A 321 -0.37 -17.96 4.08
N GLU A 322 -0.10 -17.66 5.36
CA GLU A 322 -1.08 -17.10 6.28
C GLU A 322 -1.51 -15.70 5.82
N ASP A 323 -0.57 -14.84 5.45
CA ASP A 323 -0.82 -13.48 4.95
C ASP A 323 -1.67 -13.47 3.69
N VAL A 324 -1.34 -14.31 2.70
CA VAL A 324 -2.16 -14.44 1.47
C VAL A 324 -3.57 -14.90 1.84
N CYS A 325 -3.70 -15.93 2.67
CA CYS A 325 -5.00 -16.44 3.06
C CYS A 325 -5.83 -15.37 3.81
N GLU A 326 -5.23 -14.66 4.76
CA GLU A 326 -5.92 -13.67 5.57
C GLU A 326 -6.27 -12.42 4.78
N SER A 327 -5.36 -11.94 3.93
CA SER A 327 -5.58 -10.80 3.06
C SER A 327 -6.72 -11.05 2.07
N LEU A 328 -6.81 -12.25 1.47
CA LEU A 328 -7.94 -12.63 0.62
C LEU A 328 -9.27 -12.64 1.38
N LEU A 329 -9.27 -13.10 2.64
CA LEU A 329 -10.48 -13.09 3.47
C LEU A 329 -10.90 -11.65 3.86
N VAL A 330 -9.93 -10.77 4.11
CA VAL A 330 -10.17 -9.34 4.36
C VAL A 330 -10.77 -8.70 3.12
N TYR A 331 -10.17 -8.90 1.95
CA TYR A 331 -10.59 -8.31 0.69
C TYR A 331 -11.98 -8.77 0.23
N TYR A 332 -12.19 -10.09 0.08
CA TYR A 332 -13.52 -10.59 -0.32
C TYR A 332 -14.58 -10.38 0.77
N GLY A 333 -14.17 -10.31 2.04
CA GLY A 333 -15.06 -9.93 3.13
C GLY A 333 -15.51 -8.48 3.03
N PHE A 334 -14.62 -7.57 2.62
CA PHE A 334 -14.94 -6.18 2.32
C PHE A 334 -15.90 -6.07 1.13
N LEU A 335 -15.58 -6.72 0.00
CA LEU A 335 -16.45 -6.73 -1.19
C LEU A 335 -17.83 -7.32 -0.89
N ALA A 336 -17.92 -8.38 -0.08
CA ALA A 336 -19.18 -8.99 0.30
C ALA A 336 -20.04 -8.09 1.21
N ARG A 337 -19.43 -7.26 2.07
CA ARG A 337 -20.16 -6.26 2.88
C ARG A 337 -20.75 -5.15 2.01
N LEU A 338 -20.09 -4.83 0.91
CA LEU A 338 -20.55 -3.87 -0.10
C LEU A 338 -21.50 -4.49 -1.13
N GLU A 339 -21.82 -5.79 -0.99
CA GLU A 339 -22.67 -6.55 -1.93
C GLU A 339 -22.12 -6.62 -3.37
N LEU A 340 -20.83 -6.30 -3.58
CA LEU A 340 -20.13 -6.50 -4.86
C LEU A 340 -19.85 -7.97 -5.15
N VAL A 341 -19.79 -8.78 -4.10
CA VAL A 341 -19.69 -10.24 -4.17
C VAL A 341 -20.82 -10.86 -3.34
N PRO A 342 -21.48 -11.94 -3.80
CA PRO A 342 -22.56 -12.56 -3.04
C PRO A 342 -22.08 -13.03 -1.64
N PRO A 343 -22.74 -12.61 -0.53
CA PRO A 343 -22.32 -13.00 0.82
C PRO A 343 -22.30 -14.52 1.06
N ALA A 344 -23.12 -15.28 0.32
CA ALA A 344 -23.14 -16.74 0.37
C ALA A 344 -21.86 -17.35 -0.25
N GLU A 345 -21.38 -16.81 -1.36
CA GLU A 345 -20.15 -17.25 -2.02
C GLU A 345 -18.94 -16.94 -1.13
N PHE A 346 -18.88 -15.75 -0.53
CA PHE A 346 -17.84 -15.41 0.43
C PHE A 346 -17.80 -16.37 1.63
N LYS A 347 -18.96 -16.76 2.18
CA LYS A 347 -19.01 -17.75 3.27
C LYS A 347 -18.45 -19.11 2.87
N GLN A 348 -18.73 -19.56 1.64
CA GLN A 348 -18.18 -20.80 1.10
C GLN A 348 -16.66 -20.68 0.91
N PHE A 349 -16.19 -19.58 0.32
CA PHE A 349 -14.78 -19.28 0.16
C PHE A 349 -14.05 -19.26 1.51
N GLN A 350 -14.59 -18.56 2.50
CA GLN A 350 -14.03 -18.51 3.85
C GLN A 350 -13.91 -19.90 4.49
N ALA A 351 -14.93 -20.74 4.36
CA ALA A 351 -14.89 -22.10 4.89
C ALA A 351 -13.83 -22.96 4.18
N MET A 352 -13.70 -22.82 2.85
CA MET A 352 -12.69 -23.51 2.06
C MET A 352 -11.27 -23.09 2.44
N VAL A 353 -10.97 -21.78 2.50
CA VAL A 353 -9.66 -21.27 2.90
C VAL A 353 -9.27 -21.80 4.27
N ARG A 354 -10.17 -21.72 5.26
CA ARG A 354 -9.91 -22.24 6.62
C ARG A 354 -9.65 -23.75 6.65
N ARG A 355 -10.40 -24.53 5.87
CA ARG A 355 -10.25 -25.99 5.81
C ARG A 355 -8.92 -26.39 5.17
N ASN A 356 -8.54 -25.74 4.08
CA ASN A 356 -7.37 -26.13 3.28
C ASN A 356 -6.05 -25.54 3.81
N ARG A 357 -6.10 -24.47 4.64
CA ARG A 357 -4.93 -23.75 5.18
C ARG A 357 -3.84 -24.69 5.73
N LYS A 358 -4.21 -25.61 6.62
CA LYS A 358 -3.25 -26.53 7.24
C LYS A 358 -2.57 -27.44 6.21
N GLY A 359 -3.32 -27.95 5.24
CA GLY A 359 -2.79 -28.80 4.19
C GLY A 359 -1.84 -28.06 3.25
N LEU A 360 -2.10 -26.77 2.97
CA LEU A 360 -1.18 -25.93 2.19
C LEU A 360 0.16 -25.74 2.91
N ILE A 361 0.13 -25.45 4.21
CA ILE A 361 1.34 -25.31 5.03
C ILE A 361 2.13 -26.63 5.06
N GLU A 362 1.46 -27.76 5.30
CA GLU A 362 2.11 -29.08 5.31
C GLU A 362 2.75 -29.43 3.96
N LYS A 363 2.08 -29.11 2.84
CA LYS A 363 2.62 -29.29 1.49
C LYS A 363 3.84 -28.40 1.24
N MET A 364 3.77 -27.12 1.63
CA MET A 364 4.90 -26.18 1.52
C MET A 364 6.10 -26.65 2.35
N GLU A 365 5.90 -27.01 3.62
CA GLU A 365 6.98 -27.47 4.50
C GLU A 365 7.65 -28.73 3.93
N ARG A 366 6.88 -29.68 3.38
CA ARG A 366 7.42 -30.87 2.72
C ARG A 366 8.17 -30.52 1.43
N TYR A 367 7.65 -29.62 0.60
CA TYR A 367 8.33 -29.16 -0.61
C TYR A 367 9.67 -28.46 -0.30
N ASN A 368 9.69 -27.58 0.71
CA ASN A 368 10.88 -26.89 1.17
C ASN A 368 11.96 -27.84 1.71
N ALA A 369 11.55 -28.89 2.43
CA ALA A 369 12.49 -29.92 2.89
C ALA A 369 13.15 -30.67 1.73
N ILE A 370 12.38 -31.02 0.69
CA ILE A 370 12.86 -31.83 -0.44
C ILE A 370 13.77 -31.04 -1.38
N ARG A 371 13.45 -29.78 -1.69
CA ARG A 371 14.25 -28.97 -2.63
C ARG A 371 15.69 -28.76 -2.15
N HIS A 372 15.90 -28.72 -0.83
CA HIS A 372 17.21 -28.51 -0.21
C HIS A 372 17.87 -29.81 0.26
N ASP A 373 17.26 -30.98 0.04
CA ASP A 373 17.82 -32.26 0.46
C ASP A 373 18.94 -32.71 -0.50
N PRO A 374 20.20 -32.80 -0.04
CA PRO A 374 21.30 -33.28 -0.86
C PRO A 374 21.29 -34.81 -1.04
N GLY A 375 20.44 -35.53 -0.30
CA GLY A 375 20.29 -36.98 -0.34
C GLY A 375 19.32 -37.49 -1.41
N LEU A 376 18.57 -36.59 -2.06
CA LEU A 376 17.65 -36.92 -3.15
C LEU A 376 18.23 -36.48 -4.49
N ASP A 377 18.11 -37.32 -5.52
CA ASP A 377 18.39 -36.91 -6.89
C ASP A 377 17.22 -36.12 -7.51
N GLU A 378 17.41 -35.54 -8.69
CA GLU A 378 16.38 -34.69 -9.32
C GLU A 378 15.16 -35.49 -9.79
N GLU A 379 15.30 -36.78 -10.09
CA GLU A 379 14.16 -37.63 -10.50
C GLU A 379 13.29 -37.97 -9.28
N GLU A 380 13.91 -38.27 -8.14
CA GLU A 380 13.24 -38.47 -6.86
C GLU A 380 12.54 -37.19 -6.39
N LYS A 381 13.20 -36.03 -6.51
CA LYS A 381 12.58 -34.73 -6.18
C LYS A 381 11.36 -34.48 -7.06
N GLU A 382 11.45 -34.74 -8.36
CA GLU A 382 10.34 -34.52 -9.29
C GLU A 382 9.15 -35.43 -8.99
N ALA A 383 9.39 -36.72 -8.71
CA ALA A 383 8.32 -37.64 -8.34
C ALA A 383 7.57 -37.21 -7.07
N ILE A 384 8.28 -36.72 -6.05
CA ILE A 384 7.61 -36.22 -4.84
C ILE A 384 6.89 -34.90 -5.11
N ARG A 385 7.40 -34.05 -6.00
CA ARG A 385 6.71 -32.82 -6.42
C ARG A 385 5.39 -33.12 -7.11
N GLU A 386 5.36 -34.09 -8.02
CA GLU A 386 4.14 -34.54 -8.69
C GLU A 386 3.14 -35.11 -7.66
N GLU A 387 3.60 -35.92 -6.70
CA GLU A 387 2.76 -36.43 -5.60
C GLU A 387 2.16 -35.31 -4.75
N LEU A 388 2.95 -34.28 -4.42
CA LEU A 388 2.51 -33.20 -3.54
C LEU A 388 1.47 -32.29 -4.19
N PHE A 389 1.63 -32.02 -5.49
CA PHE A 389 0.84 -31.02 -6.18
C PHE A 389 -0.19 -31.59 -7.15
N GLU A 390 -0.23 -32.90 -7.41
CA GLU A 390 -1.33 -33.56 -8.17
C GLU A 390 -1.61 -32.86 -9.52
N ASP A 391 -0.56 -32.53 -10.29
CA ASP A 391 -0.61 -31.75 -11.54
C ASP A 391 -1.10 -30.28 -11.45
N ASP A 392 -1.54 -29.81 -10.28
CA ASP A 392 -1.97 -28.41 -10.08
C ASP A 392 -0.86 -27.39 -10.34
N HIS A 393 0.41 -27.81 -10.19
CA HIS A 393 1.57 -26.98 -10.51
C HIS A 393 1.66 -26.64 -12.02
N LEU A 394 0.88 -27.30 -12.89
CA LEU A 394 0.78 -27.00 -14.31
C LEU A 394 -0.28 -25.92 -14.63
N TRP A 395 -1.14 -25.57 -13.68
CA TRP A 395 -2.17 -24.55 -13.85
C TRP A 395 -1.59 -23.21 -14.35
N PRO A 396 -2.28 -22.51 -15.28
CA PRO A 396 -3.57 -22.81 -15.94
C PRO A 396 -3.43 -23.72 -17.17
N HIS A 397 -2.21 -24.09 -17.55
CA HIS A 397 -1.92 -24.89 -18.73
C HIS A 397 -2.13 -26.37 -18.39
N LEU A 398 -3.41 -26.76 -18.32
CA LEU A 398 -3.82 -28.16 -18.45
C LEU A 398 -4.09 -28.49 -19.91
#